data_AF-A0A537RBJ6-F1
#
_entry.id   AF-A0A537RBJ6-F1
#
_cell.length_a   1.000
_cell.length_b   1.000
_cell.length_c   1.000
_cell.angle_alpha   90.00
_cell.angle_beta   90.00
_cell.angle_gamma   90.00
#
_symmetry.space_group_name_H-M   'P 1'
#
loop_
_entity.id
_entity.type
_entity.pdbx_description
1 polymer ?
#
loop_
_entity_poly.entity_id
_entity_poly.type
_entity_poly.pdbx_seq_one_letter_code
_entity_poly.pdbx_strand_id
1 'polypeptide(L)' 'MATPAAAKATNKLKIAVIPGDGIGNEVVPEGIRVLEAVGARFGLDYAWDHYDWSCQRFA' A
#
# COMPACT_ATOMS: atom_id res chain seq x y z
N MET A 1 17.92 -32.74 9.30
CA MET A 1 16.46 -32.57 9.43
C MET A 1 16.19 -31.08 9.63
N ALA A 2 15.40 -30.51 8.74
CA ALA A 2 14.97 -29.12 8.54
C ALA A 2 15.56 -28.01 9.45
N THR A 3 16.35 -27.16 8.81
CA THR A 3 16.76 -25.81 9.24
C THR A 3 15.55 -24.96 9.65
N PRO A 4 15.64 -24.11 10.70
CA PRO A 4 14.57 -23.17 11.02
C PRO A 4 14.50 -22.12 9.92
N ALA A 5 13.33 -21.97 9.31
CA ALA A 5 13.04 -20.90 8.38
C ALA A 5 13.23 -19.55 9.09
N ALA A 6 14.07 -18.70 8.51
CA ALA A 6 14.41 -17.38 9.02
C ALA A 6 13.15 -16.58 9.37
N ALA A 7 13.15 -15.98 10.57
CA ALA A 7 12.14 -15.04 11.03
C ALA A 7 11.93 -13.96 9.95
N LYS A 8 10.74 -13.93 9.35
CA LYS A 8 10.39 -12.94 8.33
C LYS A 8 10.30 -11.59 9.03
N ALA A 9 11.26 -10.70 8.76
CA ALA A 9 11.22 -9.34 9.27
C ALA A 9 9.91 -8.69 8.81
N THR A 10 8.99 -8.48 9.73
CA THR A 10 7.71 -7.78 9.55
C THR A 10 7.97 -6.28 9.43
N ASN A 11 8.81 -5.89 8.45
CA ASN A 11 8.92 -4.50 8.06
C ASN A 11 7.67 -4.19 7.24
N LYS A 12 6.61 -3.74 7.93
CA LYS A 12 5.42 -3.19 7.28
C LYS A 12 5.88 -2.09 6.32
N LEU A 13 5.63 -2.29 5.03
CA LEU A 13 5.92 -1.32 4.00
C LEU A 13 4.93 -0.17 4.16
N LYS A 14 5.39 0.94 4.75
CA LYS A 14 4.60 2.16 4.88
C LYS A 14 4.49 2.84 3.53
N ILE A 15 3.26 2.95 3.02
CA ILE A 15 2.96 3.56 1.73
C ILE A 15 2.02 4.72 1.98
N ALA A 16 2.48 5.93 1.65
CA ALA A 16 1.65 7.13 1.64
C ALA A 16 0.79 7.13 0.38
N VAL A 17 -0.53 7.09 0.55
CA VAL A 17 -1.51 7.09 -0.53
C VAL A 17 -2.05 8.50 -0.71
N ILE A 18 -1.66 9.16 -1.80
CA ILE A 18 -2.14 10.50 -2.16
C ILE A 18 -2.90 10.39 -3.48
N PRO A 19 -4.23 10.43 -3.48
CA PRO A 19 -5.03 10.30 -4.70
C PRO A 19 -4.97 11.54 -5.61
N GLY A 20 -4.48 12.69 -5.14
CA GLY A 20 -4.37 13.89 -5.96
C GLY A 20 -5.73 14.42 -6.41
N ASP A 21 -5.83 14.86 -7.67
CA ASP A 21 -7.05 15.43 -8.27
C ASP A 21 -7.46 14.66 -9.54
N GLY A 22 -8.76 14.56 -9.80
CA GLY A 22 -9.30 13.86 -10.96
C GLY A 22 -9.22 12.33 -10.85
N ILE A 23 -8.62 11.67 -11.85
CA ILE A 23 -8.64 10.20 -12.00
C ILE A 23 -7.88 9.44 -10.90
N GLY A 24 -7.08 10.12 -10.08
CA GLY A 24 -6.34 9.46 -9.01
C GLY A 24 -7.26 8.90 -7.92
N ASN A 25 -8.46 9.46 -7.72
CA ASN A 25 -9.48 8.86 -6.84
C ASN A 25 -10.04 7.52 -7.36
N GLU A 26 -9.94 7.28 -8.67
CA GLU A 26 -10.49 6.09 -9.34
C GLU A 26 -9.43 5.03 -9.67
N VAL A 27 -8.14 5.39 -9.66
CA VAL A 27 -7.05 4.48 -10.03
C VAL A 27 -6.28 3.99 -8.81
N VAL A 28 -6.17 4.83 -7.78
CA VAL A 28 -5.45 4.48 -6.55
C VAL A 28 -6.09 3.34 -5.76
N PRO A 29 -7.42 3.23 -5.59
CA PRO A 29 -8.03 2.08 -4.89
C PRO A 29 -7.73 0.76 -5.60
N GLU A 30 -7.71 0.77 -6.92
CA GLU A 30 -7.47 -0.37 -7.81
C GLU A 30 -6.01 -0.82 -7.69
N GLY A 31 -5.07 0.13 -7.65
CA GLY A 31 -3.65 -0.15 -7.37
C GLY A 31 -3.44 -0.80 -6.00
N ILE A 32 -4.14 -0.34 -4.96
CA ILE A 32 -4.10 -0.93 -3.62
C ILE A 32 -4.60 -2.38 -3.66
N ARG A 33 -5.70 -2.68 -4.36
CA ARG A 33 -6.21 -4.06 -4.47
C ARG A 33 -5.20 -5.03 -5.10
N VAL A 34 -4.46 -4.57 -6.11
CA VAL A 34 -3.40 -5.38 -6.73
C VAL A 34 -2.25 -5.61 -5.74
N LEU A 35 -1.85 -4.55 -5.02
CA LEU A 35 -0.79 -4.63 -4.03
C LEU A 35 -1.18 -5.56 -2.87
N GLU A 36 -2.41 -5.50 -2.37
CA GLU A 36 -2.95 -6.44 -1.38
C GLU A 36 -2.90 -7.91 -1.86
N ALA A 37 -3.27 -8.17 -3.12
CA ALA A 37 -3.19 -9.51 -3.69
C ALA A 37 -1.75 -10.03 -3.80
N VAL A 38 -0.80 -9.15 -4.14
CA VAL A 38 0.64 -9.46 -4.14
C VAL A 38 1.13 -9.65 -2.70
N GLY A 39 0.69 -8.84 -1.75
CA GLY A 39 1.01 -8.96 -0.33
C GLY A 39 0.62 -10.31 0.23
N ALA A 40 -0.62 -10.73 -0.02
CA ALA A 40 -1.11 -12.04 0.37
C ALA A 40 -0.28 -13.19 -0.25
N ARG A 41 0.16 -13.04 -1.50
CA ARG A 41 0.91 -14.09 -2.21
C ARG A 41 2.38 -14.19 -1.80
N PHE A 42 3.04 -13.06 -1.55
CA PHE A 42 4.47 -13.00 -1.22
C PHE A 42 4.73 -12.77 0.28
N GLY A 43 3.65 -12.66 1.07
CA GLY A 43 3.63 -12.33 2.50
C GLY A 43 4.32 -10.99 2.78
N LEU A 44 4.01 -9.97 2.00
CA LEU A 44 4.41 -8.59 2.26
C LEU A 44 3.28 -7.94 3.06
N ASP A 45 3.62 -7.30 4.17
CA ASP A 45 2.67 -6.49 4.93
C ASP A 45 2.76 -5.04 4.47
N TYR A 46 1.62 -4.45 4.10
CA TYR A 46 1.50 -3.03 3.76
C TYR A 46 0.87 -2.25 4.90
N ALA A 47 1.31 -1.01 5.07
CA ALA A 47 0.68 -0.03 5.95
C ALA A 47 0.34 1.19 5.10
N TRP A 48 -0.95 1.38 4.83
CA TRP A 48 -1.45 2.48 4.00
C TRP A 48 -1.73 3.70 4.86
N ASP A 49 -1.01 4.79 4.59
CA ASP A 49 -1.28 6.09 5.17
C ASP A 49 -1.98 6.95 4.11
N HIS A 50 -3.30 7.07 4.20
CA HIS A 50 -4.09 7.86 3.25
C HIS A 50 -3.98 9.35 3.58
N TYR A 51 -3.45 10.12 2.63
CA TYR A 51 -3.33 11.57 2.70
C TYR A 51 -4.24 12.19 1.65
N ASP A 52 -5.22 12.95 2.11
CA ASP A 52 -6.08 13.78 1.27
C ASP A 52 -5.35 15.08 0.88
N TRP A 53 -4.25 14.91 0.14
CA TRP A 53 -3.52 16.01 -0.49
C TRP A 53 -3.99 16.18 -1.91
N SER A 54 -4.91 17.13 -2.10
CA SER A 54 -5.45 17.57 -3.38
C SER A 54 -5.30 19.08 -3.53
N CYS A 55 -5.17 19.56 -4.77
CA CYS A 55 -5.18 20.99 -5.10
C CYS A 55 -6.55 21.65 -4.85
N GLN A 56 -7.62 20.87 -4.64
CA GLN A 56 -8.92 21.37 -4.16
C GLN A 56 -8.88 21.99 -2.77
N ARG A 57 -7.81 21.78 -1.99
CA ARG A 57 -7.66 22.37 -0.65
C ARG A 57 -7.28 23.86 -0.65
N PHE A 58 -6.95 24.44 -1.80
CA PHE A 58 -6.55 25.85 -1.95
C PHE A 58 -7.56 26.71 -2.74
N ALA A 59 -8.78 26.22 -2.99
CA ALA A 59 -9.85 27.02 -3.58
C ALA A 59 -10.49 27.97 -2.55
#